data_AF-A0AAN8DEH3-F1
#
_entry.id   AF-A0AAN8DEH3-F1
#
_cell.length_a   1.000
_cell.length_b   1.000
_cell.length_c   1.000
_cell.angle_alpha   90.00
_cell.angle_beta   90.00
_cell.angle_gamma   90.00
#
_symmetry.space_group_name_H-M   'P 1'
#
loop_
_entity.id
_entity.type
_entity.pdbx_description
1 polymer ?
#
loop_
_entity_poly.entity_id
_entity_poly.type
_entity_poly.pdbx_seq_one_letter_code
_entity_poly.pdbx_strand_id
1 'polypeptide(L)'
;MFVCCLPDIFRKLMVEFRRADLPHDQYVFFFIDVFAGSLKHGEPWARGDKDDADARDAFQNVKILTYREPQNPEYRDFVKNLKIDANEMFNYTIEDSLMNIIAGGFYDGLMLYTRALNETMSLSAGRPPGKVVTQRMWNRTFHGQRFFSVSVTKS
;
A
#
# COMPACT_ATOMS: atom_id res chain seq x y z
N MET A 1 20.40 -5.42 -3.30
CA MET A 1 20.30 -4.44 -2.18
C MET A 1 18.86 -3.99 -2.02
N PHE A 2 18.35 -3.83 -0.80
CA PHE A 2 17.03 -3.23 -0.54
C PHE A 2 17.22 -1.77 -0.11
N VAL A 3 16.46 -0.84 -0.70
CA VAL A 3 16.57 0.59 -0.40
C VAL A 3 15.17 1.16 -0.21
N CYS A 4 14.97 1.88 0.90
CA CYS A 4 13.71 2.55 1.23
C CYS A 4 14.03 4.02 1.53
N CYS A 5 13.77 4.90 0.56
CA CYS A 5 14.01 6.34 0.66
C CYS A 5 13.11 7.09 -0.33
N LEU A 6 13.19 8.42 -0.34
CA LEU A 6 12.42 9.23 -1.29
C LEU A 6 12.83 8.93 -2.74
N PRO A 7 11.90 8.96 -3.72
CA PRO A 7 12.19 8.66 -5.12
C PRO A 7 13.38 9.45 -5.69
N ASP A 8 13.50 10.73 -5.32
CA ASP A 8 14.60 11.56 -5.81
C ASP A 8 15.96 11.21 -5.18
N ILE A 9 15.96 10.75 -3.93
CA ILE A 9 17.17 10.24 -3.28
C ILE A 9 17.60 8.93 -3.94
N PHE A 10 16.63 8.04 -4.19
CA PHE A 10 16.89 6.78 -4.88
C PHE A 10 17.42 7.03 -6.30
N ARG A 11 16.79 7.95 -7.06
CA ARG A 11 17.26 8.32 -8.40
C ARG A 11 18.70 8.82 -8.38
N LYS A 12 19.04 9.74 -7.46
CA LYS A 12 20.41 10.24 -7.31
C LYS A 12 21.40 9.11 -7.00
N LEU A 13 21.04 8.20 -6.10
CA LEU A 13 21.85 7.01 -5.82
C LEU A 13 22.09 6.17 -7.08
N MET A 14 21.08 6.00 -7.93
CA MET A 14 21.19 5.24 -9.18
C MET A 14 22.08 5.94 -10.22
N VAL A 15 22.01 7.27 -10.31
CA VAL A 15 22.92 8.06 -11.16
C VAL A 15 24.37 7.89 -10.70
N GLU A 16 24.63 8.01 -9.39
CA GLU A 16 25.98 7.80 -8.86
C GLU A 16 26.47 6.36 -9.03
N PHE A 17 25.58 5.37 -8.86
CA PHE A 17 25.89 3.96 -9.16
C PHE A 17 26.31 3.77 -10.61
N ARG A 18 25.64 4.42 -11.56
CA ARG A 18 25.98 4.33 -12.98
C ARG A 18 27.33 4.93 -13.31
N ARG A 19 27.71 6.01 -12.63
CA ARG A 19 28.99 6.72 -12.83
C ARG A 19 30.16 6.05 -12.13
N ALA A 20 29.89 5.25 -11.10
CA ALA A 20 30.93 4.51 -10.40
C ALA A 20 31.51 3.39 -11.27
N ASP A 21 32.82 3.16 -11.13
CA ASP A 21 33.54 2.06 -11.78
C ASP A 21 33.25 0.74 -11.03
N LEU A 22 32.04 0.22 -11.25
CA LEU A 22 31.52 -1.00 -10.63
C LEU A 22 31.05 -1.96 -11.73
N PRO A 23 31.12 -3.29 -11.49
CA PRO A 23 30.54 -4.26 -12.42
C PRO A 23 29.01 -4.22 -12.31
N HIS A 24 28.36 -3.30 -13.04
CA HIS A 24 26.93 -3.01 -12.89
C HIS A 24 26.03 -4.24 -13.09
N ASP A 25 26.46 -5.20 -13.92
CA ASP A 25 25.77 -6.47 -14.21
C ASP A 25 25.65 -7.40 -13.00
N GLN A 26 26.46 -7.20 -11.96
CA GLN A 26 26.43 -8.00 -10.73
C GLN A 26 25.47 -7.44 -9.66
N TYR A 27 24.80 -6.31 -9.93
CA TYR A 27 23.94 -5.64 -8.96
C TYR A 27 22.46 -5.66 -9.36
N VAL A 28 21.63 -5.86 -8.35
CA VAL A 28 20.19 -5.60 -8.40
C VAL A 28 19.78 -4.76 -7.18
N PHE A 29 19.02 -3.71 -7.44
CA PHE A 29 18.43 -2.85 -6.43
C PHE A 29 16.94 -3.12 -6.33
N PHE A 30 16.46 -3.40 -5.13
CA PHE A 30 15.05 -3.48 -4.78
C PHE A 30 14.64 -2.17 -4.12
N PHE A 31 13.95 -1.32 -4.86
CA PHE A 31 13.43 -0.06 -4.37
C PHE A 31 12.07 -0.29 -3.71
N ILE A 32 11.99 -0.06 -2.40
CA ILE A 32 10.78 -0.22 -1.60
C ILE A 32 9.97 1.08 -1.71
N ASP A 33 9.05 1.11 -2.66
CA ASP A 33 8.10 2.20 -2.91
C ASP A 33 6.68 1.68 -2.70
N VAL A 34 6.34 1.43 -1.43
CA VAL A 34 5.12 0.70 -1.04
C VAL A 34 3.83 1.29 -1.63
N PHE A 35 3.76 2.61 -1.82
CA PHE A 35 2.59 3.30 -2.37
C PHE A 35 2.74 3.72 -3.83
N ALA A 36 3.76 3.21 -4.54
CA ALA A 36 4.03 3.51 -5.95
C ALA A 36 4.12 5.01 -6.25
N GLY A 37 4.65 5.80 -5.31
CA GLY A 37 4.76 7.25 -5.47
C GLY A 37 5.66 7.64 -6.63
N SER A 38 6.72 6.86 -6.87
CA SER A 38 7.65 7.06 -8.00
C SER A 38 7.03 6.75 -9.37
N LEU A 39 5.91 6.01 -9.40
CA LEU A 39 5.26 5.57 -10.64
C LEU A 39 4.12 6.49 -11.10
N LYS A 40 3.77 7.52 -10.32
CA LYS A 40 2.64 8.43 -10.62
C LYS A 40 2.73 9.08 -12.01
N HIS A 41 3.93 9.31 -12.53
CA HIS A 41 4.18 9.98 -13.82
C HIS A 41 4.75 9.03 -14.89
N GLY A 42 4.58 7.72 -14.70
CA GLY A 42 5.02 6.69 -15.65
C GLY A 42 6.46 6.24 -15.43
N GLU A 43 7.42 7.12 -15.68
CA GLU A 43 8.85 6.78 -15.68
C GLU A 43 9.54 7.20 -14.38
N PRO A 44 9.90 6.27 -13.48
CA PRO A 44 10.42 6.62 -12.16
C PRO A 44 11.80 7.30 -12.19
N TRP A 45 12.56 7.12 -13.27
CA TRP A 45 13.88 7.71 -13.50
C TRP A 45 13.82 9.09 -14.20
N ALA A 46 12.74 9.41 -14.91
CA ALA A 46 12.67 10.61 -15.75
C ALA A 46 12.44 11.87 -14.89
N ARG A 47 13.24 12.91 -15.13
CA ARG A 47 13.08 14.24 -14.51
C ARG A 47 13.19 15.39 -15.52
N GLY A 48 13.55 15.11 -16.77
CA GLY A 48 13.82 16.13 -17.79
C GLY A 48 15.14 16.86 -17.57
N ASP A 49 16.08 16.24 -16.86
CA ASP A 49 17.39 16.83 -16.55
C ASP A 49 18.54 16.14 -17.29
N LYS A 50 19.76 16.67 -17.13
CA LYS A 50 20.97 16.15 -17.78
C LYS A 50 21.35 14.73 -17.36
N ASP A 51 20.86 14.26 -16.22
CA ASP A 51 21.19 12.97 -15.64
C ASP A 51 20.19 11.87 -16.07
N ASP A 52 19.16 12.20 -16.86
CA ASP A 52 18.13 11.24 -17.29
C ASP A 52 18.69 10.06 -18.09
N ALA A 53 19.75 10.27 -18.88
CA ALA A 53 20.41 9.18 -19.60
C ALA A 53 21.06 8.18 -18.64
N ASP A 54 21.83 8.68 -17.66
CA ASP A 54 22.47 7.86 -16.63
C ASP A 54 21.43 7.16 -15.76
N ALA A 55 20.38 7.88 -15.36
CA ALA A 55 19.30 7.36 -14.54
C ALA A 55 18.55 6.23 -15.27
N ARG A 56 18.20 6.41 -16.54
CA ARG A 56 17.51 5.39 -17.35
C ARG A 56 18.33 4.11 -17.45
N ASP A 57 19.63 4.23 -17.72
CA ASP A 57 20.54 3.08 -17.79
C ASP A 57 20.66 2.38 -16.43
N ALA A 58 20.84 3.13 -15.35
CA ALA A 58 20.93 2.58 -13.99
C ALA A 58 19.67 1.81 -13.57
N PHE A 59 18.50 2.29 -14.00
CA PHE A 59 17.22 1.67 -13.67
C PHE A 59 17.01 0.30 -14.32
N GLN A 60 17.85 -0.12 -15.26
CA GLN A 60 17.88 -1.51 -15.74
C GLN A 60 18.23 -2.51 -14.62
N ASN A 61 19.01 -2.06 -13.62
CA ASN A 61 19.36 -2.83 -12.43
C ASN A 61 18.33 -2.72 -11.29
N VAL A 62 17.21 -2.02 -11.50
CA VAL A 62 16.22 -1.73 -10.44
C VAL A 62 14.98 -2.60 -10.59
N LYS A 63 14.48 -3.10 -9.45
CA LYS A 63 13.16 -3.70 -9.26
C LYS A 63 12.41 -2.88 -8.22
N ILE A 64 11.19 -2.45 -8.55
CA ILE A 64 10.37 -1.63 -7.65
C ILE A 64 9.35 -2.53 -6.95
N LEU A 65 9.32 -2.48 -5.63
CA LEU A 65 8.42 -3.22 -4.77
C LEU A 65 7.32 -2.28 -4.28
N THR A 66 6.08 -2.57 -4.66
CA THR A 66 4.88 -1.81 -4.27
C THR A 66 3.88 -2.73 -3.60
N TYR A 67 2.88 -2.16 -2.91
CA TYR A 67 1.67 -2.91 -2.60
C TYR A 67 0.95 -3.31 -3.88
N ARG A 68 0.19 -4.41 -3.78
CA ARG A 68 -0.68 -4.88 -4.85
C ARG A 68 -2.04 -4.21 -4.70
N GLU A 69 -2.44 -3.43 -5.69
CA GLU A 69 -3.79 -2.89 -5.74
C GLU A 69 -4.82 -4.00 -5.99
N PRO A 70 -5.91 -4.06 -5.23
CA PRO A 70 -7.02 -4.95 -5.54
C PRO A 70 -7.62 -4.63 -6.91
N GLN A 71 -7.81 -5.67 -7.71
CA GLN A 71 -8.35 -5.55 -9.08
C GLN A 71 -9.83 -5.94 -9.18
N ASN A 72 -10.45 -6.25 -8.04
CA ASN A 72 -11.84 -6.69 -8.00
C ASN A 72 -12.81 -5.49 -8.13
N PRO A 73 -14.02 -5.71 -8.70
CA PRO A 73 -14.97 -4.64 -8.96
C PRO A 73 -15.43 -3.95 -7.68
N GLU A 74 -15.57 -4.71 -6.59
CA GLU A 74 -15.99 -4.14 -5.32
C GLU A 74 -14.99 -3.03 -4.90
N TYR A 75 -13.68 -3.25 -4.96
CA TYR A 75 -12.71 -2.24 -4.49
C TYR A 75 -12.82 -0.93 -5.28
N ARG A 76 -13.15 -1.02 -6.57
CA ARG A 76 -13.38 0.14 -7.42
C ARG A 76 -14.63 0.91 -7.00
N ASP A 77 -15.71 0.22 -6.64
CA ASP A 77 -16.93 0.83 -6.11
C ASP A 77 -16.67 1.50 -4.76
N PHE A 78 -15.89 0.86 -3.89
CA PHE A 78 -15.47 1.45 -2.62
C PHE A 78 -14.68 2.75 -2.82
N VAL A 79 -13.64 2.75 -3.67
CA VAL A 79 -12.83 3.95 -3.92
C VAL A 79 -13.67 5.05 -4.55
N LYS A 80 -14.63 4.71 -5.44
CA LYS A 80 -15.56 5.68 -6.02
C LYS A 80 -16.41 6.35 -4.93
N ASN A 81 -17.02 5.58 -4.05
CA ASN A 81 -17.86 6.12 -2.97
C ASN A 81 -17.02 6.93 -1.98
N LEU A 82 -15.83 6.43 -1.62
CA LEU A 82 -14.88 7.14 -0.76
C LEU A 82 -14.55 8.54 -1.30
N LYS A 83 -14.34 8.68 -2.60
CA LYS A 83 -14.09 9.99 -3.25
C LYS A 83 -15.30 10.93 -3.18
N ILE A 84 -16.50 10.39 -3.39
CA ILE A 84 -17.76 11.17 -3.32
C ILE A 84 -17.96 11.66 -1.88
N ASP A 85 -17.92 10.75 -0.91
CA ASP A 85 -18.14 11.05 0.50
C ASP A 85 -17.10 12.04 1.03
N ALA A 86 -15.82 11.88 0.66
CA ALA A 86 -14.76 12.80 1.05
C ALA A 86 -15.00 14.24 0.56
N ASN A 87 -15.52 14.38 -0.66
CA ASN A 87 -15.82 15.68 -1.24
C ASN A 87 -17.05 16.30 -0.58
N GLU A 88 -18.16 15.55 -0.48
CA GLU A 88 -19.43 16.06 0.04
C GLU A 88 -19.39 16.35 1.54
N MET A 89 -18.71 15.52 2.33
CA MET A 89 -18.71 15.63 3.80
C MET A 89 -17.55 16.44 4.35
N PHE A 90 -16.40 16.45 3.67
CA PHE A 90 -15.16 17.04 4.20
C PHE A 90 -14.52 18.07 3.27
N ASN A 91 -15.14 18.36 2.12
CA ASN A 91 -14.57 19.24 1.08
C ASN A 91 -13.13 18.86 0.72
N TYR A 92 -12.87 17.54 0.63
CA TYR A 92 -11.55 16.98 0.35
C TYR A 92 -11.57 16.14 -0.93
N THR A 93 -10.60 16.36 -1.81
CA THR A 93 -10.46 15.61 -3.06
C THR A 93 -9.40 14.52 -2.92
N ILE A 94 -9.83 13.27 -3.05
CA ILE A 94 -8.94 12.10 -3.02
C ILE A 94 -8.43 11.81 -4.43
N GLU A 95 -7.10 11.75 -4.57
CA GLU A 95 -6.43 11.31 -5.81
C GLU A 95 -6.49 9.79 -6.00
N ASP A 96 -6.32 9.33 -7.24
CA ASP A 96 -6.01 7.93 -7.51
C ASP A 96 -4.61 7.59 -7.01
N SER A 97 -4.55 6.71 -6.01
CA SER A 97 -3.30 6.29 -5.39
C SER A 97 -3.47 4.95 -4.68
N LEU A 98 -2.38 4.18 -4.60
CA LEU A 98 -2.30 3.02 -3.70
C LEU A 98 -2.51 3.40 -2.24
N MET A 99 -2.43 4.68 -1.85
CA MET A 99 -2.78 5.10 -0.48
C MET A 99 -4.24 4.80 -0.13
N ASN A 100 -5.13 4.69 -1.13
CA ASN A 100 -6.55 4.37 -0.91
C ASN A 100 -6.76 2.98 -0.28
N ILE A 101 -5.77 2.08 -0.36
CA ILE A 101 -5.80 0.79 0.34
C ILE A 101 -5.82 0.95 1.87
N ILE A 102 -5.32 2.08 2.41
CA ILE A 102 -5.35 2.36 3.84
C ILE A 102 -6.79 2.54 4.30
N ALA A 103 -7.56 3.34 3.56
CA ALA A 103 -8.98 3.55 3.83
C ALA A 103 -9.76 2.22 3.71
N GLY A 104 -9.47 1.42 2.69
CA GLY A 104 -10.02 0.07 2.55
C GLY A 104 -9.68 -0.83 3.74
N GLY A 105 -8.43 -0.80 4.22
CA GLY A 105 -8.00 -1.54 5.40
C GLY A 105 -8.71 -1.12 6.69
N PHE A 106 -8.97 0.18 6.89
CA PHE A 106 -9.77 0.66 8.01
C PHE A 106 -11.23 0.19 7.92
N TYR A 107 -11.83 0.25 6.73
CA TYR A 107 -13.18 -0.25 6.48
C TYR A 107 -13.28 -1.74 6.82
N ASP A 108 -12.38 -2.56 6.26
CA ASP A 108 -12.35 -4.00 6.52
C ASP A 108 -12.08 -4.30 7.99
N GLY A 109 -11.20 -3.54 8.65
CA GLY A 109 -10.93 -3.65 10.08
C GLY A 109 -12.14 -3.35 10.96
N LEU A 110 -12.95 -2.35 10.59
CA LEU A 110 -14.18 -2.03 11.29
C LEU A 110 -15.24 -3.12 11.08
N MET A 111 -15.40 -3.62 9.85
CA MET A 111 -16.31 -4.73 9.54
C MET A 111 -15.90 -6.03 10.25
N LEU A 112 -14.60 -6.26 10.37
CA LEU A 112 -14.02 -7.35 11.15
C LEU A 112 -14.38 -7.21 12.64
N TYR A 113 -14.21 -6.01 13.19
CA TYR A 113 -14.54 -5.70 14.58
C TYR A 113 -16.04 -5.88 14.88
N THR A 114 -16.92 -5.32 14.06
CA THR A 114 -18.39 -5.44 14.25
C THR A 114 -18.84 -6.90 14.26
N ARG A 115 -18.26 -7.73 13.38
CA ARG A 115 -18.52 -9.16 13.35
C ARG A 115 -18.03 -9.88 14.61
N ALA A 116 -16.79 -9.63 15.03
CA ALA A 116 -16.28 -10.21 16.28
C ALA A 116 -17.13 -9.77 17.49
N LEU A 117 -17.51 -8.50 17.54
CA LEU A 117 -18.35 -7.96 18.60
C LEU A 117 -19.70 -8.67 18.66
N ASN A 118 -20.37 -8.83 17.51
CA ASN A 118 -21.65 -9.53 17.43
C ASN A 118 -21.54 -11.00 17.91
N GLU A 119 -20.49 -11.71 17.50
CA GLU A 119 -20.19 -13.08 17.95
C GLU A 119 -19.89 -13.16 19.46
N THR A 120 -19.34 -12.10 20.05
CA THR A 120 -19.10 -12.06 21.50
C THR A 120 -20.34 -11.70 22.31
N MET A 121 -21.21 -10.84 21.78
CA MET A 121 -22.41 -10.41 22.50
C MET A 121 -23.42 -11.54 22.69
N SER A 122 -23.51 -12.48 21.76
CA SER A 122 -24.41 -13.65 21.87
C SER A 122 -24.08 -14.57 23.05
N LEU A 123 -22.90 -14.42 23.65
CA LEU A 123 -22.39 -15.24 24.75
C LEU A 123 -22.30 -14.48 26.08
N SER A 124 -22.60 -13.18 26.10
CA SER A 124 -22.48 -12.34 27.29
C SER A 124 -23.75 -11.55 27.57
N ALA A 125 -24.20 -11.53 28.82
CA ALA A 125 -25.37 -10.74 29.26
C ALA A 125 -25.15 -9.21 29.29
N GLY A 126 -24.10 -8.69 28.64
CA GLY A 126 -23.68 -7.28 28.67
C GLY A 126 -22.52 -6.99 27.70
N ARG A 127 -21.87 -5.82 27.83
CA ARG A 127 -20.74 -5.44 26.96
C ARG A 127 -19.57 -6.44 27.14
N PRO A 128 -19.12 -7.14 26.10
CA PRO A 128 -18.06 -8.13 26.20
C PRO A 128 -16.70 -7.44 26.47
N PRO A 129 -15.80 -8.08 27.25
CA PRO A 129 -14.45 -7.56 27.46
C PRO A 129 -13.68 -7.42 26.14
N GLY A 130 -12.98 -6.30 25.94
CA GLY A 130 -12.28 -6.02 24.68
C GLY A 130 -11.29 -7.11 24.24
N LYS A 131 -10.56 -7.72 25.19
CA LYS A 131 -9.65 -8.85 24.93
C LYS A 131 -10.36 -10.04 24.27
N VAL A 132 -11.61 -10.31 24.65
CA VAL A 132 -12.41 -11.42 24.14
C VAL A 132 -12.87 -11.14 22.71
N VAL A 133 -13.13 -9.87 22.38
CA VAL A 133 -13.41 -9.42 21.00
C VAL A 133 -12.15 -9.52 20.14
N THR A 134 -11.02 -8.98 20.61
CA THR A 134 -9.74 -9.02 19.89
C THR A 134 -9.24 -10.44 19.64
N GLN A 135 -9.39 -11.36 20.61
CA GLN A 135 -9.03 -12.77 20.41
C GLN A 135 -9.84 -13.42 19.29
N ARG A 136 -11.12 -13.06 19.14
CA ARG A 136 -11.93 -13.51 18.01
C ARG A 136 -11.55 -12.85 16.69
N MET A 137 -10.84 -11.72 16.71
CA MET A 137 -10.32 -11.08 15.50
C MET A 137 -9.11 -11.80 14.91
N TRP A 138 -8.36 -12.55 15.72
CA TRP A 138 -7.11 -13.21 15.32
C TRP A 138 -7.33 -14.58 14.68
N ASN A 139 -6.31 -15.02 13.92
CA ASN A 139 -6.24 -16.31 13.22
C ASN A 139 -7.47 -16.63 12.37
N ARG A 140 -7.97 -15.60 11.67
CA ARG A 140 -9.10 -15.75 10.77
C ARG A 140 -8.88 -14.98 9.47
N THR A 141 -9.45 -15.52 8.42
CA THR A 141 -9.62 -14.84 7.14
C THR A 141 -11.00 -14.23 7.11
N PHE A 142 -11.07 -12.92 6.89
CA PHE A 142 -12.34 -12.23 6.74
C PHE A 142 -12.52 -11.81 5.28
N HIS A 143 -13.69 -12.14 4.74
CA HIS A 143 -14.16 -11.67 3.46
C HIS A 143 -15.27 -10.65 3.71
N GLY A 144 -14.92 -9.47 4.22
CA GLY A 144 -15.84 -8.33 4.25
C GLY A 144 -16.04 -7.88 2.81
N GLN A 145 -17.29 -7.82 2.33
CA GLN A 145 -17.70 -7.46 0.96
C GLN A 145 -16.54 -7.25 -0.06
N ARG A 146 -15.78 -8.33 -0.27
CA ARG A 146 -14.76 -8.60 -1.30
C ARG A 146 -13.67 -7.55 -1.62
N PHE A 147 -13.25 -6.62 -0.77
CA PHE A 147 -12.13 -5.73 -1.14
C PHE A 147 -10.75 -6.37 -0.93
N PHE A 148 -10.50 -6.94 0.25
CA PHE A 148 -9.27 -7.65 0.56
C PHE A 148 -9.57 -8.98 1.25
N SER A 149 -8.71 -9.98 1.04
CA SER A 149 -8.63 -11.13 1.95
C SER A 149 -7.70 -10.74 3.10
N VAL A 150 -8.28 -10.31 4.22
CA VAL A 150 -7.51 -9.90 5.40
C VAL A 150 -7.30 -11.12 6.29
N SER A 151 -6.04 -11.51 6.46
CA SER A 151 -5.62 -12.54 7.41
C SER A 151 -4.93 -11.88 8.59
N VAL A 152 -5.55 -11.96 9.77
CA VAL A 152 -4.95 -11.43 10.99
C VAL A 152 -4.19 -12.54 11.70
N THR A 153 -2.86 -12.50 11.67
CA THR A 153 -2.02 -13.48 12.35
C THR A 153 -1.67 -13.01 13.76
N LYS A 154 -1.44 -13.97 14.67
CA LYS A 154 -0.95 -13.67 16.02
C LYS A 154 0.58 -13.62 15.96
N SER A 155 1.18 -12.52 16.43
CA SER A 155 2.63 -12.39 16.65
C SER A 155 3.13 -13.27 17.77
#